data_AF-A0A7S2NJL1-F1
#
_entry.id   AF-A0A7S2NJL1-F1
#
_cell.length_a   1.000
_cell.length_b   1.000
_cell.length_c   1.000
_cell.angle_alpha   90.00
_cell.angle_beta   90.00
_cell.angle_gamma   90.00
#
_symmetry.space_group_name_H-M   'P 1'
#
loop_
_entity.id
_entity.type
_entity.pdbx_description
1 polymer ?
#
loop_
_entity_poly.entity_id
_entity_poly.type
_entity_poly.pdbx_seq_one_letter_code
_entity_poly.pdbx_strand_id
1 'polypeptide(L)'
;QGTSALACVKGAPNYVLDACSTWVGEDGRVVQFTDEAKQDAIRTIDNLSSQALRVLAIAVRPLAEIPFSADEDSSADEKMGALCQDLTLLGLIASIDPPRAGVRQAVQDANSGHIRVMMITGDYLKTAAAIARDVGILEE
;
A
#
# COMPACT_ATOMS: atom_id res chain seq x y z
N GLN A 1 15.70 -9.52 26.16
CA GLN A 1 14.42 -8.83 26.38
C GLN A 1 13.41 -9.47 25.43
N GLY A 2 12.36 -10.08 25.96
CA GLY A 2 11.43 -10.89 25.15
C GLY A 2 10.40 -10.00 24.46
N THR A 3 10.11 -10.30 23.20
CA THR A 3 8.95 -9.75 22.49
C THR A 3 7.68 -10.28 23.16
N SER A 4 6.81 -9.40 23.65
CA SER A 4 5.51 -9.79 24.24
C SER A 4 4.36 -9.67 23.24
N ALA A 5 4.50 -8.79 22.24
CA ALA A 5 3.53 -8.57 21.19
C ALA A 5 4.23 -8.27 19.85
N LEU A 6 3.52 -8.51 18.74
CA LEU A 6 3.98 -8.21 17.39
C LEU A 6 2.94 -7.33 16.70
N ALA A 7 3.31 -6.10 16.35
CA ALA A 7 2.48 -5.28 15.49
C ALA A 7 2.69 -5.72 14.03
N CYS A 8 1.61 -6.09 13.35
CA CYS A 8 1.61 -6.44 11.93
C CYS A 8 0.86 -5.36 11.17
N VAL A 9 1.56 -4.63 10.30
CA VAL A 9 1.04 -3.49 9.55
C VAL A 9 0.98 -3.85 8.07
N LYS A 10 -0.18 -3.61 7.45
CA LYS A 10 -0.33 -3.63 5.99
C LYS A 10 -0.95 -2.33 5.52
N GLY A 11 -0.54 -1.83 4.37
CA GLY A 11 -1.10 -0.59 3.86
C GLY A 11 -0.58 -0.18 2.50
N ALA A 12 -1.01 1.03 2.10
CA ALA A 12 -0.50 1.69 0.92
C ALA A 12 1.02 1.87 1.03
N PRO A 13 1.80 1.52 -0.01
CA PRO A 13 3.24 1.41 0.12
C PRO A 13 3.94 2.71 0.56
N ASN A 14 3.50 3.87 0.07
CA ASN A 14 4.08 5.16 0.44
C ASN A 14 4.01 5.42 1.96
N TYR A 15 2.85 5.15 2.59
CA TYR A 15 2.68 5.37 4.03
C TYR A 15 3.47 4.38 4.88
N VAL A 16 3.51 3.10 4.49
CA VAL A 16 4.22 2.07 5.27
C VAL A 16 5.73 2.27 5.15
N LEU A 17 6.25 2.57 3.96
CA LEU A 17 7.68 2.81 3.74
C LEU A 17 8.19 4.02 4.54
N ASP A 18 7.37 5.04 4.74
CA ASP A 18 7.71 6.21 5.55
C ASP A 18 7.82 5.88 7.05
N ALA A 19 7.12 4.84 7.52
CA ALA A 19 7.18 4.36 8.89
C ALA A 19 8.26 3.29 9.13
N CYS A 20 8.96 2.83 8.10
CA CYS A 20 9.98 1.78 8.21
C CYS A 20 11.38 2.36 8.48
N SER A 21 12.06 1.82 9.49
CA SER A 21 13.48 2.10 9.76
C SER A 21 14.40 0.95 9.33
N THR A 22 13.84 -0.26 9.21
CA THR A 22 14.59 -1.46 8.84
C THR A 22 13.81 -2.28 7.80
N TRP A 23 14.47 -3.22 7.15
CA TRP A 23 13.84 -4.18 6.26
C TRP A 23 14.53 -5.54 6.33
N VAL A 24 13.82 -6.59 5.92
CA VAL A 24 14.38 -7.93 5.79
C VAL A 24 15.02 -8.07 4.41
N GLY A 25 16.36 -8.15 4.39
CA GLY A 25 17.13 -8.38 3.19
C GLY A 25 16.90 -9.77 2.59
N GLU A 26 17.42 -10.00 1.38
CA GLU A 26 17.28 -11.27 0.65
C GLU A 26 17.86 -12.48 1.41
N ASP A 27 18.84 -12.24 2.28
CA ASP A 27 19.46 -13.26 3.14
C ASP A 27 18.66 -13.53 4.42
N GLY A 28 17.49 -12.90 4.58
CA GLY A 28 16.62 -13.00 5.74
C GLY A 28 17.08 -12.16 6.95
N ARG A 29 18.12 -11.34 6.81
CA ARG A 29 18.61 -10.50 7.91
C ARG A 29 17.88 -9.16 7.94
N VAL A 30 17.64 -8.67 9.15
CA VAL A 30 17.13 -7.32 9.36
C VAL A 30 18.29 -6.33 9.23
N VAL A 31 18.17 -5.42 8.27
CA VAL A 31 19.16 -4.36 8.00
C VAL A 31 18.49 -3.00 7.98
N GLN A 32 19.29 -1.93 8.07
CA GLN A 32 18.78 -0.56 7.99
C GLN A 32 18.12 -0.31 6.63
N PHE A 33 16.98 0.38 6.65
CA PHE A 33 16.28 0.74 5.44
C PHE A 33 16.78 2.09 4.94
N THR A 34 17.93 2.05 4.26
CA THR A 34 18.60 3.25 3.75
C THR A 34 17.76 3.94 2.69
N ASP A 35 18.07 5.21 2.40
CA ASP A 35 17.39 5.96 1.36
C ASP A 35 17.51 5.27 -0.01
N GLU A 36 18.66 4.64 -0.31
CA GLU A 36 18.85 3.87 -1.54
C GLU A 36 17.89 2.68 -1.62
N ALA A 37 17.81 1.89 -0.54
CA ALA A 37 16.90 0.74 -0.47
C ALA A 37 15.42 1.18 -0.57
N LYS A 38 15.08 2.32 0.04
CA LYS A 38 13.74 2.91 -0.07
C LYS A 38 13.43 3.35 -1.50
N GLN A 39 14.39 3.95 -2.21
CA GLN A 39 14.22 4.29 -3.63
C GLN A 39 14.05 3.04 -4.50
N ASP A 40 14.76 1.95 -4.23
CA ASP A 40 14.58 0.68 -4.94
C ASP A 40 13.19 0.07 -4.70
N ALA A 41 12.68 0.14 -3.47
CA ALA A 41 11.32 -0.28 -3.16
C ALA A 41 10.29 0.56 -3.94
N ILE A 42 10.45 1.89 -3.98
CA ILE A 42 9.58 2.81 -4.74
C ILE A 42 9.60 2.47 -6.23
N ARG A 43 10.78 2.25 -6.82
CA ARG A 43 10.92 1.81 -8.22
C ARG A 43 10.14 0.52 -8.49
N THR A 44 10.23 -0.44 -7.57
CA THR A 44 9.50 -1.71 -7.67
C THR A 44 7.98 -1.50 -7.59
N ILE A 45 7.51 -0.69 -6.64
CA ILE A 45 6.09 -0.32 -6.50
C ILE A 45 5.58 0.33 -7.78
N ASP A 46 6.35 1.26 -8.35
CA ASP A 46 6.00 1.96 -9.57
C ASP A 46 5.87 1.03 -10.77
N ASN A 47 6.83 0.11 -10.93
CA ASN A 47 6.82 -0.89 -12.00
C ASN A 47 5.66 -1.88 -11.87
N LEU A 48 5.27 -2.25 -10.65
CA LEU A 48 4.12 -3.12 -10.42
C LEU A 48 2.81 -2.36 -10.65
N SER A 49 2.72 -1.12 -10.18
CA SER A 49 1.53 -0.28 -10.29
C SER A 49 1.22 0.11 -11.74
N SER A 50 2.26 0.29 -12.58
CA SER A 50 2.08 0.57 -14.02
C SER A 50 1.44 -0.60 -14.76
N GLN A 51 1.53 -1.82 -14.22
CA GLN A 51 0.88 -3.03 -14.73
C GLN A 51 -0.54 -3.20 -14.16
N ALA A 52 -1.14 -2.13 -13.62
CA ALA A 52 -2.45 -2.14 -12.93
C ALA A 52 -2.50 -3.07 -11.71
N LEU A 53 -1.35 -3.45 -11.13
CA LEU A 53 -1.33 -4.21 -9.89
C LEU A 53 -1.57 -3.28 -8.70
N ARG A 54 -2.47 -3.71 -7.81
CA ARG A 54 -2.60 -3.16 -6.46
C ARG A 54 -1.46 -3.71 -5.62
N VAL A 55 -0.61 -2.82 -5.13
CA VAL A 55 0.54 -3.14 -4.28
C VAL A 55 0.24 -2.77 -2.83
N LEU A 56 0.50 -3.68 -1.90
CA LEU A 56 0.48 -3.45 -0.46
C LEU A 56 1.88 -3.70 0.11
N ALA A 57 2.32 -2.85 1.01
CA ALA A 57 3.52 -3.09 1.81
C ALA A 57 3.12 -3.78 3.13
N ILE A 58 3.91 -4.77 3.52
CA ILE A 58 3.75 -5.51 4.78
C ILE A 58 4.98 -5.24 5.64
N ALA A 59 4.75 -4.81 6.87
CA ALA A 59 5.81 -4.52 7.83
C ALA A 59 5.41 -5.01 9.23
N VAL A 60 6.41 -5.22 10.06
CA VAL A 60 6.21 -5.68 11.44
C VAL A 60 7.04 -4.87 12.43
N ARG A 61 6.59 -4.83 13.67
CA ARG A 61 7.37 -4.28 14.79
C ARG A 61 7.23 -5.19 16.01
N PRO A 62 8.33 -5.86 16.43
CA PRO A 62 8.36 -6.53 17.71
C PRO A 62 8.24 -5.51 18.85
N LEU A 63 7.31 -5.75 19.76
CA LEU A 63 7.06 -4.87 20.91
C LEU A 63 7.37 -5.60 22.21
N ALA A 64 8.10 -4.94 23.10
CA ALA A 64 8.30 -5.41 24.47
C ALA A 64 7.02 -5.25 25.30
N GLU A 65 6.25 -4.19 25.02
CA GLU A 65 4.95 -3.88 25.63
C GLU A 65 4.09 -3.10 24.61
N ILE A 66 2.77 -3.17 24.74
CA ILE A 66 1.85 -2.40 23.88
C ILE A 66 1.94 -0.92 24.30
N PRO A 67 2.14 0.04 23.37
CA PRO A 67 2.42 1.44 23.70
C PRO A 67 1.19 2.25 24.15
N PHE A 68 0.09 1.58 24.50
CA PHE A 68 -1.15 2.18 25.01
C PHE A 68 -1.88 1.16 25.87
N SER A 69 -2.69 1.66 26.80
CA SER A 69 -3.52 0.81 27.66
C SER A 69 -4.88 0.50 27.02
N ALA A 70 -5.49 -0.62 27.42
CA ALA A 70 -6.83 -0.99 26.95
C ALA A 70 -7.90 0.00 27.42
N ASP A 71 -7.68 0.61 28.59
CA ASP A 71 -8.59 1.55 29.25
C ASP A 71 -8.33 3.01 28.84
N GLU A 72 -7.33 3.26 28.00
CA GLU A 72 -7.03 4.60 27.47
C GLU A 72 -8.08 5.04 26.44
N ASP A 73 -8.66 6.21 26.68
CA ASP A 73 -9.62 6.88 25.79
C ASP A 73 -8.92 7.56 24.59
N SER A 74 -7.83 6.97 24.11
CA SER A 74 -7.14 7.42 22.90
C SER A 74 -7.90 6.95 21.66
N SER A 75 -7.94 7.80 20.65
CA SER A 75 -8.57 7.50 19.37
C SER A 75 -7.87 6.32 18.65
N ALA A 76 -8.57 5.70 17.72
CA ALA A 76 -7.99 4.64 16.88
C ALA A 76 -6.76 5.13 16.11
N ASP A 77 -6.76 6.39 15.67
CA ASP A 77 -5.66 6.99 14.91
C ASP A 77 -4.42 7.21 15.77
N GLU A 78 -4.58 7.62 17.03
CA GLU A 78 -3.46 7.75 17.98
C GLU A 78 -2.83 6.39 18.29
N LYS A 79 -3.67 5.38 18.55
CA LYS A 79 -3.21 3.99 18.77
C LYS A 79 -2.47 3.44 17.54
N MET A 80 -2.98 3.73 16.34
CA MET A 80 -2.33 3.36 15.08
C MET A 80 -0.98 4.07 14.91
N GLY A 81 -0.92 5.39 15.16
CA GLY A 81 0.31 6.16 15.08
C GLY A 81 1.40 5.65 16.02
N ALA A 82 1.02 5.23 17.24
CA ALA A 82 1.95 4.64 18.20
C ALA A 82 2.57 3.31 17.72
N LEU A 83 1.82 2.52 16.93
CA LEU A 83 2.29 1.26 16.35
C LEU A 83 3.09 1.45 15.06
N CYS A 84 2.69 2.41 14.22
CA CYS A 84 3.24 2.67 12.88
C CYS A 84 4.49 3.57 12.90
N GLN A 85 5.51 3.16 13.65
CA GLN A 85 6.82 3.80 13.70
C GLN A 85 7.90 2.73 13.92
N ASP A 86 9.13 2.98 13.46
CA ASP A 86 10.25 2.03 13.55
C ASP A 86 9.92 0.62 13.04
N LEU A 87 9.16 0.55 11.94
CA LEU A 87 8.74 -0.73 11.38
C LEU A 87 9.91 -1.41 10.65
N THR A 88 9.85 -2.74 10.59
CA THR A 88 10.67 -3.58 9.72
C THR A 88 9.84 -4.01 8.51
N LEU A 89 10.18 -3.50 7.32
CA LEU A 89 9.55 -3.93 6.07
C LEU A 89 9.87 -5.41 5.80
N LEU A 90 8.83 -6.23 5.64
CA LEU A 90 8.98 -7.64 5.24
C LEU A 90 8.97 -7.81 3.72
N GLY A 91 8.20 -6.97 3.02
CA GLY A 91 8.13 -7.01 1.57
C GLY A 91 6.85 -6.39 1.01
N LEU A 92 6.67 -6.59 -0.29
CA LEU A 92 5.53 -6.09 -1.06
C LEU A 92 4.69 -7.26 -1.56
N ILE A 93 3.37 -7.07 -1.54
CA ILE A 93 2.42 -7.98 -2.18
C ILE A 93 1.75 -7.24 -3.33
N ALA A 94 1.82 -7.80 -4.52
CA ALA A 94 1.12 -7.29 -5.69
C ALA A 94 -0.04 -8.23 -6.05
N SER A 95 -1.20 -7.65 -6.31
CA SER A 95 -2.39 -8.38 -6.72
C SER A 95 -3.11 -7.59 -7.81
N ILE A 96 -3.74 -8.27 -8.75
CA ILE A 96 -4.61 -7.63 -9.73
C ILE A 96 -6.05 -7.72 -9.24
N ASP A 97 -6.76 -6.60 -9.27
CA ASP A 97 -8.22 -6.57 -9.17
C ASP A 97 -8.76 -6.29 -10.58
N PRO A 98 -9.02 -7.32 -11.39
CA PRO A 98 -9.39 -7.12 -12.78
C PRO A 98 -10.76 -6.43 -12.85
N PRO A 99 -10.97 -5.51 -13.80
CA PRO A 99 -12.28 -4.94 -14.03
C PRO A 99 -13.33 -6.04 -14.24
N ARG A 100 -14.53 -5.85 -13.68
CA ARG A 100 -15.63 -6.78 -13.89
C ARG A 100 -15.93 -6.90 -15.39
N ALA A 101 -16.30 -8.09 -15.83
CA ALA A 101 -16.75 -8.32 -17.19
C ALA A 101 -17.86 -7.31 -17.57
N GLY A 102 -17.72 -6.68 -18.74
CA GLY A 102 -18.67 -5.67 -19.24
C GLY A 102 -18.38 -4.23 -18.82
N VAL A 103 -17.47 -3.95 -17.87
CA VAL A 103 -17.16 -2.57 -17.44
C VAL A 103 -16.65 -1.73 -18.60
N ARG A 104 -15.70 -2.26 -19.39
CA ARG A 104 -15.17 -1.57 -20.58
C ARG A 104 -16.29 -1.21 -21.57
N GLN A 105 -17.21 -2.14 -21.83
CA GLN A 105 -18.34 -1.88 -22.73
C GLN A 105 -19.28 -0.81 -22.17
N ALA A 106 -19.61 -0.89 -20.87
CA ALA A 106 -20.47 0.10 -20.22
C ALA A 106 -19.88 1.51 -20.25
N VAL A 107 -18.55 1.65 -20.07
CA VAL A 107 -17.86 2.94 -20.21
C VAL A 107 -17.94 3.46 -21.64
N GLN A 108 -17.74 2.59 -22.64
CA GLN A 108 -17.87 2.96 -24.06
C GLN A 108 -19.30 3.41 -24.42
N ASP A 109 -20.31 2.69 -23.96
CA ASP A 109 -21.72 3.03 -24.19
C ASP A 109 -22.07 4.38 -23.55
N ALA A 110 -21.60 4.63 -22.33
CA ALA A 110 -21.78 5.90 -21.63
C ALA A 110 -21.10 7.06 -22.38
N ASN A 111 -19.85 6.88 -22.81
CA ASN A 111 -19.11 7.89 -23.58
C ASN A 111 -19.80 8.19 -24.94
N SER A 112 -20.33 7.16 -25.60
CA SER A 112 -21.09 7.30 -26.87
C SER A 112 -22.39 8.10 -26.68
N GLY A 113 -22.99 8.03 -25.48
CA GLY A 113 -24.11 8.84 -25.05
C GLY A 113 -23.75 10.24 -24.54
N HIS A 114 -22.49 10.66 -24.68
CA HIS A 114 -21.95 11.93 -24.15
C HIS A 114 -22.05 12.07 -22.61
N ILE A 115 -22.07 10.94 -21.90
CA ILE A 115 -22.04 10.91 -20.43
C ILE A 115 -20.58 10.91 -19.98
N ARG A 116 -20.21 11.87 -19.13
CA ARG A 116 -18.88 11.93 -18.55
C ARG A 116 -18.72 10.91 -17.42
N VAL A 117 -17.82 9.94 -17.61
CA VAL A 117 -17.45 8.95 -16.57
C VAL A 117 -16.28 9.47 -15.74
N MET A 118 -16.35 9.30 -14.41
CA MET A 118 -15.30 9.73 -13.46
C MET A 118 -14.96 8.58 -12.50
N MET A 119 -13.67 8.36 -12.24
CA MET A 119 -13.19 7.40 -11.24
C MET A 119 -12.91 8.12 -9.91
N ILE A 120 -13.44 7.58 -8.80
CA ILE A 120 -13.13 8.01 -7.44
C ILE A 120 -12.60 6.78 -6.69
N THR A 121 -11.33 6.79 -6.30
CA THR A 121 -10.68 5.66 -5.62
C THR A 121 -9.65 6.16 -4.60
N GLY A 122 -9.43 5.37 -3.56
CA GLY A 122 -8.36 5.56 -2.57
C GLY A 122 -7.08 4.76 -2.88
N ASP A 123 -7.04 4.09 -4.05
CA ASP A 123 -5.86 3.34 -4.48
C ASP A 123 -4.71 4.26 -4.89
N TYR A 124 -3.52 3.66 -4.99
CA TYR A 124 -2.32 4.36 -5.45
C TYR A 124 -2.51 4.92 -6.87
N LEU A 125 -2.11 6.18 -7.07
CA LEU A 125 -2.40 6.96 -8.29
C LEU A 125 -2.04 6.21 -9.58
N LYS A 126 -0.87 5.55 -9.62
CA LYS A 126 -0.41 4.83 -10.82
C LYS A 126 -1.29 3.63 -11.14
N THR A 127 -1.70 2.87 -10.12
CA THR A 127 -2.64 1.74 -10.27
C THR A 127 -3.99 2.23 -10.78
N ALA A 128 -4.54 3.29 -10.15
CA ALA A 128 -5.81 3.88 -10.56
C ALA A 128 -5.77 4.37 -12.02
N ALA A 129 -4.70 5.06 -12.41
CA ALA A 129 -4.52 5.54 -13.78
C ALA A 129 -4.40 4.37 -14.79
N ALA A 130 -3.69 3.30 -14.43
CA ALA A 130 -3.59 2.12 -15.28
C ALA A 130 -4.96 1.44 -15.49
N ILE A 131 -5.73 1.25 -14.42
CA ILE A 131 -7.10 0.71 -14.49
C ILE A 131 -8.00 1.64 -15.31
N ALA A 132 -7.93 2.95 -15.10
CA ALA A 132 -8.76 3.93 -15.80
C ALA A 132 -8.50 3.92 -17.32
N ARG A 133 -7.23 3.74 -17.75
CA ARG A 133 -6.91 3.53 -19.17
C ARG A 133 -7.42 2.20 -19.68
N ASP A 134 -7.26 1.13 -18.90
CA ASP A 134 -7.76 -0.19 -19.26
C ASP A 134 -9.29 -0.18 -19.45
N VAL A 135 -10.07 0.51 -18.62
CA VAL A 135 -11.53 0.55 -18.80
C VAL A 135 -12.03 1.66 -19.76
N GLY A 136 -11.14 2.51 -20.27
CA GLY A 136 -11.49 3.61 -21.19
C GLY A 136 -12.09 4.85 -20.53
N ILE A 137 -11.81 5.09 -19.25
CA ILE A 137 -12.13 6.33 -18.54
C ILE A 137 -11.10 7.42 -18.85
N LEU A 138 -9.83 7.04 -18.98
CA LEU A 138 -8.75 7.91 -19.46
C LEU A 138 -8.33 7.48 -20.86
N GLU A 139 -8.13 8.45 -21.74
CA GLU A 139 -7.47 8.26 -23.03
C GLU A 139 -5.93 8.17 -22.85
N GLU A 140 -5.22 7.63 -23.84
CA GLU A 140 -3.74 7.54 -23.83
C GLU A 140 -3.05 8.90 -23.76
#